data_AF-A0A3M1IMH0-F1
#
_entry.id   AF-A0A3M1IMH0-F1
#
_cell.length_a   1.000
_cell.length_b   1.000
_cell.length_c   1.000
_cell.angle_alpha   90.00
_cell.angle_beta   90.00
_cell.angle_gamma   90.00
#
_symmetry.space_group_name_H-M   'P 1'
#
loop_
_entity.id
_entity.type
_entity.pdbx_description
1 polymer ?
#
loop_
_entity_poly.entity_id
_entity_poly.type
_entity_poly.pdbx_seq_one_letter_code
_entity_poly.pdbx_strand_id
1 'polypeptide(L)'
;MKKQPSNRMYNFPDADLYLQAMERLKYAKRDIQQFEQYGYGKDKLKAFAAMCQKFSALPSDDEVLGDQMLMTEKKNAAAEKLKSAIRSVMTRVAMKYGNRSGRYRKFGTAKMGDMTDAQLLFCGRRVARVARAQLDFLADVGVNENVIQKVTEACRLFENALNIQQDKIADRDIAVERRTEQGNKLYRELVVLCNIGKDIWAEKDPVKYENYTIYESNNEQKKARKARQEVDK
;
A
#
# COMPACT_ATOMS: atom_id res chain seq x y z
N MET A 1 12.02 -3.88 17.74
CA MET A 1 11.84 -5.25 17.19
C MET A 1 10.77 -5.16 16.11
N LYS A 2 11.04 -5.55 14.86
CA LYS A 2 10.03 -5.48 13.78
C LYS A 2 8.96 -6.54 14.07
N LYS A 3 7.69 -6.13 14.18
CA LYS A 3 6.57 -7.06 14.38
C LYS A 3 6.54 -8.03 13.21
N GLN A 4 6.40 -9.33 13.49
CA GLN A 4 6.31 -10.31 12.41
C GLN A 4 5.01 -10.11 11.63
N PRO A 5 5.05 -10.13 10.29
CA PRO A 5 3.85 -9.99 9.49
C PRO A 5 2.87 -11.11 9.80
N SER A 6 1.61 -10.76 10.08
CA SER A 6 0.56 -11.76 10.29
C SER A 6 0.14 -12.35 8.96
N ASN A 7 0.10 -13.68 8.86
CA ASN A 7 -0.49 -14.36 7.70
C ASN A 7 -2.01 -14.44 7.83
N ARG A 8 -2.72 -14.50 6.70
CA ARG A 8 -4.17 -14.77 6.68
C ARG A 8 -4.45 -16.17 7.25
N MET A 9 -5.50 -16.28 8.05
CA MET A 9 -5.97 -17.53 8.66
C MET A 9 -6.94 -18.32 7.77
N TYR A 10 -7.30 -17.75 6.64
CA TYR A 10 -8.20 -18.29 5.63
C TYR A 10 -7.50 -18.28 4.26
N ASN A 11 -7.88 -19.21 3.38
CA ASN A 11 -7.24 -19.47 2.10
C ASN A 11 -8.10 -19.05 0.89
N PHE A 12 -9.17 -18.29 1.12
CA PHE A 12 -10.04 -17.75 0.07
C PHE A 12 -9.95 -16.21 0.02
N PRO A 13 -10.42 -15.59 -1.06
CA PRO A 13 -10.45 -14.13 -1.21
C PRO A 13 -11.16 -13.39 -0.06
N ASP A 14 -10.71 -12.16 0.22
CA ASP A 14 -11.33 -11.28 1.22
C ASP A 14 -12.81 -10.99 0.90
N ALA A 15 -13.17 -10.90 -0.39
CA ALA A 15 -14.55 -10.73 -0.81
C ALA A 15 -15.42 -11.93 -0.38
N ASP A 16 -14.92 -13.14 -0.54
CA ASP A 16 -15.62 -14.37 -0.14
C ASP A 16 -15.75 -14.45 1.37
N LEU A 17 -14.74 -14.01 2.12
CA LEU A 17 -14.83 -13.90 3.58
C LEU A 17 -16.02 -13.01 3.99
N TYR A 18 -16.12 -11.84 3.38
CA TYR A 18 -17.20 -10.90 3.66
C TYR A 18 -18.56 -11.49 3.30
N LEU A 19 -18.71 -12.10 2.12
CA LEU A 19 -19.96 -12.71 1.70
C LEU A 19 -20.39 -13.86 2.63
N GLN A 20 -19.47 -14.76 2.97
CA GLN A 20 -19.74 -15.84 3.92
C GLN A 20 -20.16 -15.29 5.28
N ALA A 21 -19.44 -14.30 5.81
CA ALA A 21 -19.80 -13.67 7.09
C ALA A 21 -21.19 -13.04 7.07
N MET A 22 -21.52 -12.30 6.01
CA MET A 22 -22.81 -11.65 5.85
C MET A 22 -23.96 -12.66 5.70
N GLU A 23 -23.72 -13.77 5.00
CA GLU A 23 -24.69 -14.84 4.86
C GLU A 23 -24.95 -15.54 6.20
N ARG A 24 -23.90 -15.92 6.93
CA ARG A 24 -24.04 -16.61 8.22
C ARG A 24 -24.64 -15.70 9.30
N LEU A 25 -24.41 -14.39 9.22
CA LEU A 25 -25.13 -13.40 10.01
C LEU A 25 -26.64 -13.44 9.76
N LYS A 26 -27.11 -13.67 8.52
CA LYS A 26 -28.55 -13.80 8.23
C LYS A 26 -29.12 -15.07 8.86
N TYR A 27 -28.40 -16.19 8.77
CA TYR A 27 -28.81 -17.44 9.40
C TYR A 27 -28.87 -17.32 10.93
N ALA A 28 -27.84 -16.77 11.56
CA ALA A 28 -27.83 -16.61 13.01
C ALA A 28 -28.91 -15.63 13.51
N LYS A 29 -29.29 -14.62 12.71
CA LYS A 29 -30.45 -13.77 13.02
C LYS A 29 -31.77 -14.53 12.98
N ARG A 30 -31.95 -15.43 12.00
CA ARG A 30 -33.12 -16.32 11.92
C ARG A 30 -33.18 -17.24 13.14
N ASP A 31 -32.03 -17.74 13.57
CA ASP A 31 -31.90 -18.74 14.65
C ASP A 31 -31.54 -18.11 16.01
N ILE A 32 -31.85 -16.83 16.22
CA ILE A 32 -31.35 -16.05 17.36
C ILE A 32 -31.73 -16.63 18.72
N GLN A 33 -32.92 -17.23 18.83
CA GLN A 33 -33.40 -17.82 20.08
C GLN A 33 -32.51 -18.98 20.55
N GLN A 34 -31.98 -19.77 19.61
CA GLN A 34 -31.06 -20.87 19.90
C GLN A 34 -29.65 -20.33 20.20
N PHE A 35 -29.20 -19.31 19.47
CA PHE A 35 -27.90 -18.68 19.69
C PHE A 35 -27.79 -17.98 21.06
N GLU A 36 -28.89 -17.42 21.59
CA GLU A 36 -28.94 -16.82 22.92
C GLU A 36 -28.59 -17.83 24.03
N GLN A 37 -28.86 -19.12 23.83
CA GLN A 37 -28.50 -20.19 24.80
C GLN A 37 -26.99 -20.40 24.93
N TYR A 38 -26.21 -20.02 23.91
CA TYR A 38 -24.75 -20.06 23.90
C TYR A 38 -24.11 -18.74 24.35
N GLY A 39 -24.91 -17.82 24.90
CA GLY A 39 -24.46 -16.46 25.21
C GLY A 39 -24.06 -15.67 23.95
N TYR A 40 -24.63 -16.04 22.79
CA TYR A 40 -24.43 -15.36 21.51
C TYR A 40 -25.70 -14.57 21.15
N GLY A 41 -25.97 -13.53 21.92
CA GLY A 41 -27.16 -12.69 21.73
C GLY A 41 -27.01 -11.64 20.63
N LYS A 42 -28.06 -10.80 20.52
CA LYS A 42 -28.16 -9.73 19.51
C LYS A 42 -26.98 -8.76 19.52
N ASP A 43 -26.40 -8.48 20.68
CA ASP A 43 -25.25 -7.58 20.79
C ASP A 43 -23.99 -8.15 20.13
N LYS A 44 -23.73 -9.46 20.27
CA LYS A 44 -22.61 -10.12 19.59
C LYS A 44 -22.83 -10.17 18.08
N LEU A 45 -24.06 -10.43 17.61
CA LEU A 45 -24.40 -10.32 16.18
C LEU A 45 -24.20 -8.91 15.64
N LYS A 46 -24.59 -7.89 16.40
CA LYS A 46 -24.37 -6.49 16.03
C LYS A 46 -22.87 -6.17 15.97
N ALA A 47 -22.09 -6.64 16.94
CA ALA A 47 -20.64 -6.48 16.94
C ALA A 47 -20.00 -7.17 15.71
N PHE A 48 -20.41 -8.40 15.39
CA PHE A 48 -19.91 -9.13 14.22
C PHE A 48 -20.29 -8.44 12.90
N ALA A 49 -21.51 -7.93 12.77
CA ALA A 49 -21.91 -7.11 11.63
C ALA A 49 -21.07 -5.83 11.50
N ALA A 50 -20.75 -5.17 12.62
CA ALA A 50 -19.84 -4.02 12.63
C ALA A 50 -18.41 -4.41 12.20
N MET A 51 -17.93 -5.61 12.53
CA MET A 51 -16.64 -6.10 12.03
C MET A 51 -16.66 -6.29 10.51
N CYS A 52 -17.76 -6.80 9.95
CA CYS A 52 -17.93 -6.93 8.49
C CYS A 52 -17.85 -5.57 7.80
N GLN A 53 -18.59 -4.57 8.33
CA GLN A 53 -18.58 -3.20 7.79
C GLN A 53 -17.20 -2.54 7.87
N LYS A 54 -16.50 -2.72 9.00
CA LYS A 54 -15.13 -2.21 9.17
C LYS A 54 -14.18 -2.84 8.15
N PHE A 55 -14.31 -4.14 7.90
CA PHE A 55 -13.47 -4.87 6.94
C PHE A 55 -13.74 -4.43 5.50
N SER A 56 -15.01 -4.31 5.10
CA SER A 56 -15.38 -3.87 3.75
C SER A 56 -14.99 -2.42 3.46
N ALA A 57 -14.89 -1.57 4.49
CA ALA A 57 -14.47 -0.18 4.36
C ALA A 57 -12.95 0.01 4.33
N LEU A 58 -12.15 -1.04 4.54
CA LEU A 58 -10.70 -0.95 4.35
C LEU A 58 -10.39 -0.88 2.85
N PRO A 59 -9.41 -0.07 2.44
CA PRO A 59 -9.00 -0.02 1.04
C PRO A 59 -8.43 -1.37 0.61
N SER A 60 -8.60 -1.67 -0.67
CA SER A 60 -7.89 -2.78 -1.32
C SER A 60 -6.42 -2.44 -1.54
N ASP A 61 -5.60 -3.47 -1.82
CA ASP A 61 -4.19 -3.26 -2.18
C ASP A 61 -4.07 -2.47 -3.50
N ASP A 62 -4.99 -2.68 -4.44
CA ASP A 62 -5.00 -1.98 -5.73
C ASP A 62 -5.27 -0.47 -5.56
N GLU A 63 -6.17 -0.08 -4.66
CA GLU A 63 -6.43 1.33 -4.34
C GLU A 63 -5.19 2.03 -3.79
N VAL A 64 -4.53 1.44 -2.79
CA VAL A 64 -3.33 2.03 -2.17
C VAL A 64 -2.11 1.95 -3.10
N LEU A 65 -2.04 0.95 -3.98
CA LEU A 65 -1.04 0.88 -5.04
C LEU A 65 -1.24 2.00 -6.05
N GLY A 66 -2.48 2.30 -6.44
CA GLY A 66 -2.82 3.44 -7.29
C GLY A 66 -2.32 4.76 -6.70
N ASP A 67 -2.54 5.00 -5.41
CA ASP A 67 -2.03 6.18 -4.71
C ASP A 67 -0.49 6.26 -4.73
N GLN A 68 0.19 5.14 -4.49
CA GLN A 68 1.65 5.04 -4.56
C GLN A 68 2.16 5.34 -5.98
N MET A 69 1.48 4.86 -7.01
CA MET A 69 1.82 5.12 -8.41
C MET A 69 1.69 6.60 -8.75
N LEU A 70 0.58 7.24 -8.36
CA LEU A 70 0.38 8.69 -8.57
C LEU A 70 1.47 9.54 -7.89
N MET A 71 1.91 9.17 -6.69
CA MET A 71 3.01 9.90 -6.03
C MET A 71 4.36 9.65 -6.70
N THR A 72 4.58 8.45 -7.24
CA THR A 72 5.78 8.13 -8.03
C THR A 72 5.84 8.97 -9.32
N GLU A 73 4.72 9.15 -10.01
CA GLU A 73 4.62 10.04 -11.17
C GLU A 73 4.92 11.50 -10.82
N LYS A 74 4.35 12.01 -9.73
CA LYS A 74 4.62 13.39 -9.24
C LYS A 74 6.09 13.58 -8.88
N LYS A 75 6.71 12.59 -8.24
CA LYS A 75 8.15 12.58 -7.94
C LYS A 75 8.99 12.64 -9.22
N ASN A 76 8.68 11.81 -10.21
CA ASN A 76 9.39 11.78 -11.49
C ASN A 76 9.24 13.12 -12.25
N ALA A 77 8.04 13.71 -12.24
CA ALA A 77 7.80 15.02 -12.83
C ALA A 77 8.62 16.14 -12.13
N ALA A 78 8.74 16.08 -10.80
CA ALA A 78 9.58 17.01 -10.04
C ALA A 78 11.09 16.80 -10.33
N ALA A 79 11.54 15.55 -10.50
CA ALA A 79 12.90 15.23 -10.90
C ALA A 79 13.24 15.86 -12.27
N GLU A 80 12.36 15.74 -13.26
CA GLU A 80 12.57 16.34 -14.58
C GLU A 80 12.56 17.87 -14.55
N LYS A 81 11.72 18.49 -13.71
CA LYS A 81 11.76 19.94 -13.46
C LYS A 81 13.11 20.36 -12.88
N LEU A 82 13.65 19.61 -11.91
CA LEU A 82 14.97 19.88 -11.35
C LEU A 82 16.09 19.72 -12.39
N LYS A 83 16.08 18.65 -13.19
CA LYS A 83 17.02 18.46 -14.30
C LYS A 83 16.95 19.61 -15.29
N SER A 84 15.75 20.08 -15.63
CA SER A 84 15.55 21.22 -16.53
C SER A 84 16.12 22.52 -15.95
N ALA A 85 15.84 22.82 -14.67
CA ALA A 85 16.39 23.99 -13.99
C ALA A 85 17.92 23.95 -13.92
N ILE A 86 18.51 22.80 -13.63
CA ILE A 86 19.98 22.60 -13.65
C ILE A 86 20.54 22.85 -15.06
N ARG A 87 19.95 22.25 -16.10
CA ARG A 87 20.39 22.46 -17.49
C ARG A 87 20.37 23.94 -17.88
N SER A 88 19.33 24.68 -17.47
CA SER A 88 19.22 26.12 -17.74
C SER A 88 20.42 26.91 -17.19
N VAL A 89 20.85 26.64 -15.95
CA VAL A 89 22.06 27.25 -15.38
C VAL A 89 23.30 26.79 -16.13
N MET A 90 23.44 25.48 -16.38
CA MET A 90 24.65 24.92 -16.99
C MET A 90 24.88 25.37 -18.43
N THR A 91 23.82 25.61 -19.21
CA THR A 91 23.95 26.21 -20.56
C THR A 91 24.61 27.58 -20.48
N ARG A 92 24.24 28.42 -19.49
CA ARG A 92 24.85 29.75 -19.28
C ARG A 92 26.32 29.63 -18.86
N VAL A 93 26.61 28.72 -17.95
CA VAL A 93 27.99 28.44 -17.52
C VAL A 93 28.84 27.95 -18.69
N ALA A 94 28.29 27.10 -19.57
CA ALA A 94 28.98 26.59 -20.75
C ALA A 94 29.33 27.70 -21.75
N MET A 95 28.44 28.68 -21.94
CA MET A 95 28.70 29.84 -22.80
C MET A 95 29.93 30.64 -22.37
N LYS A 96 30.23 30.69 -21.06
CA LYS A 96 31.40 31.42 -20.54
C LYS A 96 32.67 30.60 -20.47
N TYR A 97 32.59 29.37 -19.94
CA TYR A 97 33.79 28.62 -19.55
C TYR A 97 34.06 27.37 -20.39
N GLY A 98 33.17 26.98 -21.31
CA GLY A 98 33.27 25.72 -22.04
C GLY A 98 33.14 24.47 -21.14
N ASN A 99 32.64 23.38 -21.71
CA ASN A 99 32.29 22.16 -20.94
C ASN A 99 33.51 21.37 -20.40
N ARG A 100 34.72 21.63 -20.91
CA ARG A 100 35.98 20.98 -20.47
C ARG A 100 36.71 21.73 -19.37
N SER A 101 36.25 22.92 -18.98
CA SER A 101 36.94 23.72 -17.95
C SER A 101 36.69 23.21 -16.55
N GLY A 102 37.65 23.48 -15.65
CA GLY A 102 37.46 23.26 -14.21
C GLY A 102 36.27 24.05 -13.63
N ARG A 103 36.02 25.26 -14.16
CA ARG A 103 34.89 26.12 -13.74
C ARG A 103 33.54 25.48 -14.06
N TYR A 104 33.39 24.87 -15.24
CA TYR A 104 32.20 24.10 -15.59
C TYR A 104 32.09 22.81 -14.77
N ARG A 105 33.18 22.04 -14.64
CA ARG A 105 33.19 20.78 -13.90
C ARG A 105 32.86 20.93 -12.41
N LYS A 106 33.17 22.09 -11.80
CA LYS A 106 32.87 22.40 -10.38
C LYS A 106 31.38 22.26 -10.02
N PHE A 107 30.48 22.38 -10.99
CA PHE A 107 29.05 22.20 -10.80
C PHE A 107 28.64 20.72 -10.63
N GLY A 108 29.46 19.78 -11.10
CA GLY A 108 29.26 18.35 -10.86
C GLY A 108 28.04 17.74 -11.54
N THR A 109 27.61 18.28 -12.68
CA THR A 109 26.41 17.86 -13.42
C THR A 109 26.67 16.75 -14.45
N ALA A 110 27.84 16.11 -14.39
CA ALA A 110 28.18 15.01 -15.29
C ALA A 110 27.24 13.82 -15.07
N LYS A 111 26.77 13.19 -16.15
CA LYS A 111 25.88 12.02 -16.11
C LYS A 111 24.61 12.24 -15.26
N MET A 112 24.02 13.44 -15.32
CA MET A 112 22.80 13.76 -14.57
C MET A 112 21.60 12.86 -14.91
N GLY A 113 21.59 12.25 -16.10
CA GLY A 113 20.58 11.24 -16.48
C GLY A 113 20.66 9.95 -15.66
N ASP A 114 21.86 9.60 -15.17
CA ASP A 114 22.14 8.34 -14.46
C ASP A 114 22.15 8.53 -12.93
N MET A 115 21.87 9.75 -12.45
CA MET A 115 21.88 10.04 -11.02
C MET A 115 20.69 9.39 -10.32
N THR A 116 20.95 8.81 -9.15
CA THR A 116 19.89 8.45 -8.20
C THR A 116 19.16 9.70 -7.71
N ASP A 117 17.96 9.52 -7.16
CA ASP A 117 17.16 10.63 -6.63
C ASP A 117 17.95 11.48 -5.61
N ALA A 118 18.68 10.84 -4.69
CA ALA A 118 19.55 11.52 -3.74
C ALA A 118 20.69 12.28 -4.44
N GLN A 119 21.37 11.65 -5.41
CA GLN A 119 22.45 12.29 -6.16
C GLN A 119 21.95 13.52 -6.93
N LEU A 120 20.77 13.43 -7.55
CA LEU A 120 20.16 14.54 -8.28
C LEU A 120 19.79 15.70 -7.35
N LEU A 121 19.23 15.42 -6.18
CA LEU A 121 18.91 16.44 -5.17
C LEU A 121 20.17 17.18 -4.70
N PHE A 122 21.22 16.46 -4.35
CA PHE A 122 22.50 17.05 -3.95
C PHE A 122 23.20 17.78 -5.11
N CYS A 123 23.04 17.29 -6.34
CA CYS A 123 23.52 17.97 -7.55
C CYS A 123 22.86 19.34 -7.72
N GLY A 124 21.53 19.42 -7.61
CA GLY A 124 20.80 20.70 -7.70
C GLY A 124 21.23 21.70 -6.61
N ARG A 125 21.35 21.25 -5.35
CA ARG A 125 21.85 22.08 -4.25
C ARG A 125 23.28 22.58 -4.51
N ARG A 126 24.15 21.72 -5.05
CA ARG A 126 25.51 22.10 -5.45
C ARG A 126 25.50 23.16 -6.55
N VAL A 127 24.68 22.98 -7.58
CA VAL A 127 24.56 23.93 -8.70
C VAL A 127 24.16 25.31 -8.18
N ALA A 128 23.14 25.40 -7.34
CA ALA A 128 22.71 26.67 -6.74
C ALA A 128 23.82 27.33 -5.91
N ARG A 129 24.49 26.57 -5.04
CA ARG A 129 25.60 27.07 -4.21
C ARG A 129 26.78 27.56 -5.05
N VAL A 130 27.19 26.80 -6.07
CA VAL A 130 28.34 27.13 -6.91
C VAL A 130 28.03 28.29 -7.85
N ALA A 131 26.79 28.40 -8.36
CA ALA A 131 26.34 29.54 -9.14
C ALA A 131 26.37 30.82 -8.30
N ARG A 132 25.82 30.79 -7.08
CA ARG A 132 25.78 31.97 -6.20
C ARG A 132 27.17 32.43 -5.79
N ALA A 133 28.10 31.50 -5.54
CA ALA A 133 29.50 31.82 -5.24
C ALA A 133 30.30 32.38 -6.43
N GLN A 134 29.78 32.31 -7.65
CA GLN A 134 30.42 32.81 -8.87
C GLN A 134 29.54 33.84 -9.58
N LEU A 135 28.59 34.46 -8.87
CA LEU A 135 27.55 35.31 -9.45
C LEU A 135 28.16 36.47 -10.23
N ASP A 136 29.14 37.17 -9.65
CA ASP A 136 29.84 38.29 -10.29
C ASP A 136 30.50 37.88 -11.60
N PHE A 137 30.99 36.64 -11.68
CA PHE A 137 31.62 36.11 -12.88
C PHE A 137 30.63 35.47 -13.86
N LEU A 138 29.35 35.33 -13.53
CA LEU A 138 28.35 34.69 -14.39
C LEU A 138 27.21 35.64 -14.77
N ALA A 139 27.22 36.86 -14.23
CA ALA A 139 26.20 37.88 -14.48
C ALA A 139 26.07 38.25 -15.96
N ASP A 140 27.20 38.33 -16.67
CA ASP A 140 27.28 38.63 -18.11
C ASP A 140 26.64 37.56 -19.01
N VAL A 141 26.57 36.31 -18.55
CA VAL A 141 25.85 35.21 -19.24
C VAL A 141 24.41 35.02 -18.73
N GLY A 142 23.92 35.99 -17.96
CA GLY A 142 22.54 36.03 -17.48
C GLY A 142 22.24 35.07 -16.34
N VAL A 143 23.26 34.62 -15.59
CA VAL A 143 23.03 33.98 -14.30
C VAL A 143 22.75 35.07 -13.28
N ASN A 144 21.59 34.99 -12.64
CA ASN A 144 21.17 35.89 -11.58
C ASN A 144 20.43 35.10 -10.51
N GLU A 145 20.07 35.78 -9.41
CA GLU A 145 19.39 35.17 -8.28
C GLU A 145 18.06 34.51 -8.66
N ASN A 146 17.32 35.05 -9.64
CA ASN A 146 16.07 34.44 -10.11
C ASN A 146 16.29 33.06 -10.75
N VAL A 147 17.36 32.88 -11.54
CA VAL A 147 17.66 31.58 -12.15
C VAL A 147 18.14 30.58 -11.08
N ILE A 148 18.92 31.04 -10.11
CA ILE A 148 19.36 30.21 -8.97
C ILE A 148 18.16 29.78 -8.12
N GLN A 149 17.22 30.69 -7.88
CA GLN A 149 16.02 30.42 -7.08
C GLN A 149 15.11 29.38 -7.75
N LYS A 150 15.07 29.31 -9.08
CA LYS A 150 14.36 28.23 -9.79
C LYS A 150 14.96 26.85 -9.50
N VAL A 151 16.28 26.76 -9.34
CA VAL A 151 16.95 25.49 -8.98
C VAL A 151 16.66 25.13 -7.53
N THR A 152 16.78 26.07 -6.59
CA THR A 152 16.51 25.81 -5.16
C THR A 152 15.05 25.42 -4.92
N GLU A 153 14.10 26.08 -5.60
CA GLU A 153 12.69 25.73 -5.52
C GLU A 153 12.41 24.35 -6.14
N ALA A 154 13.02 24.03 -7.28
CA ALA A 154 12.89 22.69 -7.86
C ALA A 154 13.48 21.60 -6.95
N CYS A 155 14.59 21.87 -6.24
CA CYS A 155 15.12 20.98 -5.21
C CYS A 155 14.12 20.74 -4.08
N ARG A 156 13.52 21.82 -3.55
CA ARG A 156 12.54 21.75 -2.46
C ARG A 156 11.31 20.93 -2.86
N LEU A 157 10.77 21.18 -4.07
CA LEU A 157 9.63 20.44 -4.60
C LEU A 157 9.95 18.97 -4.83
N PHE A 158 11.14 18.67 -5.34
CA PHE A 158 11.58 17.29 -5.55
C PHE A 158 11.78 16.53 -4.23
N GLU A 159 12.43 17.14 -3.24
CA GLU A 159 12.60 16.56 -1.90
C GLU A 159 11.26 16.32 -1.21
N ASN A 160 10.32 17.27 -1.30
CA ASN A 160 8.98 17.08 -0.79
C ASN A 160 8.27 15.89 -1.45
N ALA A 161 8.39 15.77 -2.78
CA ALA A 161 7.80 14.65 -3.51
C ALA A 161 8.45 13.29 -3.16
N LEU A 162 9.75 13.27 -2.87
CA LEU A 162 10.45 12.07 -2.38
C LEU A 162 9.88 11.62 -1.03
N ASN A 163 9.72 12.54 -0.09
CA ASN A 163 9.20 12.23 1.25
C ASN A 163 7.76 11.71 1.17
N ILE A 164 6.89 12.39 0.40
CA ILE A 164 5.50 11.97 0.22
C ILE A 164 5.41 10.57 -0.43
N GLN A 165 6.27 10.27 -1.41
CA GLN A 165 6.29 8.96 -2.05
C GLN A 165 6.74 7.87 -1.08
N GLN A 166 7.72 8.15 -0.23
CA GLN A 166 8.16 7.24 0.82
C GLN A 166 7.05 6.99 1.86
N ASP A 167 6.32 8.04 2.26
CA ASP A 167 5.17 7.92 3.16
C ASP A 167 4.08 7.04 2.54
N LYS A 168 3.82 7.16 1.24
CA LYS A 168 2.83 6.30 0.55
C LYS A 168 3.23 4.83 0.43
N ILE A 169 4.53 4.55 0.33
CA ILE A 169 5.02 3.17 0.42
C ILE A 169 4.73 2.61 1.82
N ALA A 170 5.00 3.38 2.87
CA ALA A 170 4.74 2.96 4.25
C ALA A 170 3.23 2.82 4.54
N ASP A 171 2.40 3.74 4.05
CA ASP A 171 0.93 3.69 4.18
C ASP A 171 0.37 2.38 3.59
N ARG A 172 0.89 1.95 2.43
CA ARG A 172 0.48 0.70 1.79
C ARG A 172 0.82 -0.52 2.65
N ASP A 173 2.04 -0.59 3.17
CA ASP A 173 2.45 -1.69 4.07
C ASP A 173 1.52 -1.77 5.30
N ILE A 174 1.20 -0.62 5.91
CA ILE A 174 0.27 -0.52 7.03
C ILE A 174 -1.14 -0.95 6.64
N ALA A 175 -1.62 -0.55 5.46
CA ALA A 175 -2.95 -0.91 4.97
C ALA A 175 -3.09 -2.41 4.76
N VAL A 176 -2.08 -3.06 4.17
CA VAL A 176 -2.04 -4.52 3.96
C VAL A 176 -2.05 -5.26 5.29
N GLU A 177 -1.23 -4.84 6.25
CA GLU A 177 -1.21 -5.44 7.60
C GLU A 177 -2.58 -5.28 8.27
N ARG A 178 -3.13 -4.07 8.30
CA ARG A 178 -4.43 -3.77 8.92
C ARG A 178 -5.57 -4.59 8.30
N ARG A 179 -5.56 -4.76 6.98
CA ARG A 179 -6.54 -5.59 6.27
C ARG A 179 -6.42 -7.05 6.67
N THR A 180 -5.20 -7.57 6.78
CA THR A 180 -4.95 -8.96 7.20
C THR A 180 -5.39 -9.20 8.63
N GLU A 181 -5.07 -8.28 9.55
CA GLU A 181 -5.49 -8.37 10.94
C GLU A 181 -7.01 -8.34 11.10
N GLN A 182 -7.68 -7.44 10.38
CA GLN A 182 -9.13 -7.31 10.44
C GLN A 182 -9.82 -8.52 9.80
N GLY A 183 -9.29 -9.04 8.69
CA GLY A 183 -9.75 -10.28 8.06
C GLY A 183 -9.61 -11.48 9.01
N ASN A 184 -8.48 -11.59 9.71
CA ASN A 184 -8.26 -12.65 10.70
C ASN A 184 -9.22 -12.56 11.88
N LYS A 185 -9.52 -11.35 12.38
CA LYS A 185 -10.54 -11.15 13.42
C LYS A 185 -11.92 -11.57 12.93
N LEU A 186 -12.29 -11.15 11.72
CA LEU A 186 -13.55 -11.47 11.09
C LEU A 186 -13.71 -12.99 10.90
N TYR A 187 -12.66 -13.65 10.41
CA TYR A 187 -12.65 -15.10 10.19
C TYR A 187 -12.78 -15.91 11.49
N ARG A 188 -12.09 -15.52 12.57
CA ARG A 188 -12.26 -16.17 13.88
C ARG A 188 -13.70 -16.07 14.37
N GLU A 189 -14.31 -14.90 14.26
CA GLU A 189 -15.69 -14.67 14.66
C GLU A 189 -16.67 -15.50 13.81
N LEU A 190 -16.44 -15.58 12.49
CA LEU A 190 -17.18 -16.46 11.58
C LEU A 190 -17.13 -17.92 12.03
N VAL A 191 -15.93 -18.43 12.36
CA VAL A 191 -15.74 -19.81 12.83
C VAL A 191 -16.50 -20.07 14.13
N VAL A 192 -16.47 -19.14 15.09
CA VAL A 192 -17.22 -19.26 16.35
C VAL A 192 -18.73 -19.36 16.07
N LEU A 193 -19.28 -18.43 15.29
CA LEU A 193 -20.70 -18.41 14.96
C LEU A 193 -21.11 -19.70 14.24
N CYS A 194 -20.29 -20.19 13.31
CA CYS A 194 -20.56 -21.43 12.58
C CYS A 194 -20.51 -22.68 13.47
N ASN A 195 -19.58 -22.75 14.41
CA ASN A 195 -19.52 -23.87 15.35
C ASN A 195 -20.76 -23.91 16.27
N ILE A 196 -21.23 -22.75 16.74
CA ILE A 196 -22.49 -22.66 17.51
C ILE A 196 -23.67 -23.11 16.64
N GLY A 197 -23.79 -22.61 15.41
CA GLY A 197 -24.89 -22.96 14.51
C GLY A 197 -24.92 -24.45 14.17
N LYS A 198 -23.77 -25.07 13.91
CA LYS A 198 -23.67 -26.52 13.69
C LYS A 198 -24.13 -27.31 14.91
N ASP A 199 -23.67 -26.93 16.10
CA ASP A 199 -24.05 -27.61 17.35
C ASP A 199 -25.56 -27.52 17.62
N ILE A 200 -26.17 -26.35 17.39
CA ILE A 200 -27.62 -26.14 17.52
C ILE A 200 -28.43 -27.10 16.64
N TRP A 201 -27.98 -27.33 15.40
CA TRP A 201 -28.76 -28.01 14.36
C TRP A 201 -28.35 -29.45 14.07
N ALA A 202 -27.23 -29.93 14.63
CA ALA A 202 -26.62 -31.25 14.35
C ALA A 202 -27.61 -32.42 14.40
N GLU A 203 -28.52 -32.40 15.38
CA GLU A 203 -29.51 -33.47 15.58
C GLU A 203 -30.96 -33.03 15.29
N LYS A 204 -31.16 -31.78 14.83
CA LYS A 204 -32.49 -31.17 14.69
C LYS A 204 -32.92 -30.93 13.25
N ASP A 205 -32.01 -30.42 12.42
CA ASP A 205 -32.33 -30.00 11.06
C ASP A 205 -31.05 -30.01 10.20
N PRO A 206 -30.86 -31.05 9.36
CA PRO A 206 -29.69 -31.17 8.50
C PRO A 206 -29.54 -30.01 7.51
N VAL A 207 -30.64 -29.43 7.03
CA VAL A 207 -30.59 -28.30 6.08
C VAL A 207 -30.05 -27.06 6.78
N LYS A 208 -30.51 -26.80 8.01
CA LYS A 208 -29.98 -25.67 8.80
C LYS A 208 -28.56 -25.91 9.32
N TYR A 209 -28.16 -27.16 9.54
CA TYR A 209 -26.77 -27.49 9.84
C TYR A 209 -25.85 -27.07 8.70
N GLU A 210 -26.20 -27.42 7.45
CA GLU A 210 -25.37 -27.08 6.27
C GLU A 210 -25.20 -25.57 6.06
N ASN A 211 -26.18 -24.76 6.45
CA ASN A 211 -26.05 -23.29 6.43
C ASN A 211 -24.85 -22.76 7.23
N TYR A 212 -24.37 -23.49 8.23
CA TYR A 212 -23.23 -23.13 9.08
C TYR A 212 -21.95 -23.91 8.76
N THR A 213 -21.95 -24.71 7.71
CA THR A 213 -20.75 -25.34 7.18
C THR A 213 -19.97 -24.31 6.35
N ILE A 214 -18.77 -23.93 6.82
CA ILE A 214 -17.88 -22.96 6.14
C ILE A 214 -16.72 -23.62 5.38
N TYR A 215 -16.66 -24.96 5.40
CA TYR A 215 -15.77 -25.82 4.60
C TYR A 215 -16.38 -27.22 4.48
N GLU A 216 -16.27 -27.90 3.33
CA GLU A 216 -16.18 -29.37 3.33
C GLU A 216 -15.09 -29.70 4.34
N SER A 217 -15.38 -30.52 5.35
CA SER A 217 -14.40 -30.76 6.40
C SER A 217 -13.07 -31.16 5.76
N ASN A 218 -11.93 -30.76 6.31
CA ASN A 218 -10.62 -31.20 5.79
C ASN A 218 -10.55 -32.75 5.71
N ASN A 219 -11.42 -33.44 6.46
CA ASN A 219 -11.70 -34.86 6.37
C ASN A 219 -12.47 -35.27 5.09
N GLU A 220 -13.48 -34.51 4.67
CA GLU A 220 -14.18 -34.68 3.38
C GLU A 220 -13.28 -34.38 2.19
N GLN A 221 -12.46 -33.34 2.23
CA GLN A 221 -11.47 -33.08 1.18
C GLN A 221 -10.41 -34.20 1.10
N LYS A 222 -9.96 -34.72 2.25
CA LYS A 222 -9.07 -35.90 2.32
C LYS A 222 -9.77 -37.16 1.82
N LYS A 223 -11.04 -37.39 2.17
CA LYS A 223 -11.86 -38.51 1.68
C LYS A 223 -12.07 -38.43 0.16
N ALA A 224 -12.43 -37.25 -0.36
CA ALA A 224 -12.61 -37.01 -1.79
C ALA A 224 -11.29 -37.17 -2.57
N ARG A 225 -10.17 -36.69 -2.02
CA ARG A 225 -8.84 -36.92 -2.59
C ARG A 225 -8.45 -38.40 -2.60
N LYS A 226 -8.73 -39.13 -1.51
CA LYS A 226 -8.46 -40.57 -1.43
C LYS A 226 -9.33 -41.36 -2.41
N ALA A 227 -10.61 -41.02 -2.53
CA ALA A 227 -11.53 -41.64 -3.49
C ALA A 227 -11.09 -41.42 -4.94
N ARG A 228 -10.63 -40.22 -5.32
CA ARG A 228 -10.08 -39.96 -6.66
C ARG A 228 -8.84 -40.81 -6.96
N GLN A 229 -7.98 -41.02 -5.98
CA GLN A 229 -6.77 -41.85 -6.12
C GLN A 229 -7.05 -43.35 -6.21
N GLU A 230 -8.22 -43.81 -5.75
CA GLU A 230 -8.65 -45.22 -5.84
C GLU A 230 -9.34 -45.53 -7.18
N VAL A 231 -9.88 -44.52 -7.88
CA VAL A 231 -10.52 -44.67 -9.20
C VAL A 231 -9.49 -44.62 -10.36
N ASP A 232 -8.36 -43.95 -10.15
CA ASP A 232 -7.24 -43.87 -11.13
C ASP A 232 -6.26 -45.06 -11.04
N LYS A 233 -6.60 -46.11 -10.29
CA LYS A 233 -5.85 -47.38 -10.18
C LYS A 233 -6.64 -48.52 -10.80
#